data_AF-A7T9H2-F1
#
_entry.id   AF-A7T9H2-F1
#
_cell.length_a   1.000
_cell.length_b   1.000
_cell.length_c   1.000
_cell.angle_alpha   90.00
_cell.angle_beta   90.00
_cell.angle_gamma   90.00
#
_symmetry.space_group_name_H-M   'P 1'
#
loop_
_entity.id
_entity.type
_entity.pdbx_description
1 polymer ?
#
loop_
_entity_poly.entity_id
_entity_poly.type
_entity_poly.pdbx_seq_one_letter_code
_entity_poly.pdbx_strand_id
1 'polypeptide(L)'
;LDVVISEPFFSASLFPWHNIHFWYAVTSIRRHVNKDIKVLPQGGTLRAMAVEFKDLWKYHAPVGVVEGFDVSHFDHLIQGSKSANEMMDGHHDNCIALEPHHVWEYPCKPLTQPFDIAHFDFRQPIPEEKIRNEKLVDFTSPRKEFRGVAVPVVMPDDGGAVYTGRSGASSNAG
;
A
#
# COMPACT_ATOMS: atom_id res chain seq x y z
N LEU A 1 -2.08 19.64 -26.70
CA LEU A 1 -1.94 19.34 -25.25
C LEU A 1 -0.46 19.11 -24.99
N ASP A 2 0.16 20.05 -24.30
CA ASP A 2 1.61 20.09 -24.10
C ASP A 2 2.01 19.61 -22.70
N VAL A 3 1.09 19.68 -21.74
CA VAL A 3 1.28 19.19 -20.37
C VAL A 3 0.00 18.51 -19.85
N VAL A 4 0.16 17.39 -19.15
CA VAL A 4 -0.87 16.75 -18.31
C VAL A 4 -0.37 16.74 -16.87
N ILE A 5 -1.17 17.29 -15.96
CA ILE A 5 -0.82 17.44 -14.55
C ILE A 5 -1.94 16.86 -13.69
N SER A 6 -1.59 16.14 -12.64
CA SER A 6 -2.51 15.67 -11.60
C SER A 6 -1.77 15.44 -10.28
N GLU A 7 -2.46 15.54 -9.13
CA GLU A 7 -1.97 15.06 -7.82
C GLU A 7 -2.10 13.53 -7.67
N PRO A 8 -2.42 12.83 -8.77
CA PRO A 8 -3.50 11.85 -8.91
C PRO A 8 -4.22 11.43 -7.61
N PHE A 9 -5.43 11.95 -7.46
CA PHE A 9 -6.41 11.54 -6.45
C PHE A 9 -7.75 11.24 -7.14
N PHE A 10 -8.34 10.08 -6.81
CA PHE A 10 -9.68 9.71 -7.27
C PHE A 10 -10.57 9.44 -6.06
N SER A 11 -11.78 9.98 -6.04
CA SER A 11 -12.71 9.84 -4.90
C SER A 11 -13.14 8.40 -4.62
N ALA A 12 -13.07 7.53 -5.62
CA ALA A 12 -13.35 6.10 -5.50
C ALA A 12 -12.13 5.27 -5.02
N SER A 13 -10.97 5.89 -4.79
CA SER A 13 -9.76 5.20 -4.36
C SER A 13 -9.84 4.80 -2.89
N LEU A 14 -9.90 3.49 -2.63
CA LEU A 14 -9.75 2.89 -1.30
C LEU A 14 -8.30 2.69 -0.89
N PHE A 15 -7.43 2.29 -1.83
CA PHE A 15 -6.00 2.06 -1.55
C PHE A 15 -5.12 3.07 -2.28
N PRO A 16 -3.92 3.38 -1.74
CA PRO A 16 -2.99 4.32 -2.37
C PRO A 16 -2.63 3.99 -3.82
N TRP A 17 -2.51 2.71 -4.17
CA TRP A 17 -2.19 2.28 -5.54
C TRP A 17 -3.36 2.39 -6.52
N HIS A 18 -4.60 2.58 -6.06
CA HIS A 18 -5.72 2.88 -6.97
C HIS A 18 -5.49 4.20 -7.73
N ASN A 19 -4.76 5.13 -7.12
CA ASN A 19 -4.40 6.39 -7.77
C ASN A 19 -3.45 6.23 -8.97
N ILE A 20 -2.82 5.05 -9.14
CA ILE A 20 -2.08 4.69 -10.35
C ILE A 20 -3.02 4.61 -11.58
N HIS A 21 -4.35 4.62 -11.39
CA HIS A 21 -5.32 4.80 -12.47
C HIS A 21 -5.03 6.04 -13.34
N PHE A 22 -4.34 7.06 -12.81
CA PHE A 22 -3.83 8.16 -13.61
C PHE A 22 -2.94 7.72 -14.78
N TRP A 23 -2.11 6.69 -14.60
CA TRP A 23 -1.30 6.11 -15.67
C TRP A 23 -2.16 5.61 -16.84
N TYR A 24 -3.32 5.04 -16.51
CA TYR A 24 -4.30 4.59 -17.51
C TYR A 24 -4.92 5.78 -18.24
N ALA A 25 -5.32 6.81 -17.51
CA ALA A 25 -5.85 8.04 -18.09
C ALA A 25 -4.84 8.71 -19.05
N VAL A 26 -3.56 8.80 -18.67
CA VAL A 26 -2.49 9.32 -19.54
C VAL A 26 -2.30 8.43 -20.76
N THR A 27 -2.29 7.11 -20.58
CA THR A 27 -2.10 6.15 -21.68
C THR A 27 -3.25 6.20 -22.69
N SER A 28 -4.50 6.40 -22.24
CA SER A 28 -5.66 6.45 -23.12
C SER A 28 -5.70 7.72 -23.99
N ILE A 29 -5.25 8.85 -23.46
CA ILE A 29 -5.19 10.12 -24.21
C ILE A 29 -3.95 10.25 -25.10
N ARG A 30 -2.91 9.41 -24.93
CA ARG A 30 -1.64 9.50 -25.67
C ARG A 30 -1.78 9.62 -27.18
N ARG A 31 -2.76 8.95 -27.78
CA ARG A 31 -2.99 8.98 -29.23
C ARG A 31 -3.52 10.33 -29.73
N HIS A 32 -3.99 11.20 -28.83
CA HIS A 32 -4.66 12.47 -29.13
C HIS A 32 -3.83 13.69 -28.72
N VAL A 33 -2.59 13.50 -28.25
CA VAL A 33 -1.74 14.56 -27.72
C VAL A 33 -0.39 14.62 -28.44
N ASN A 34 0.37 15.69 -28.21
CA ASN A 34 1.69 15.88 -28.79
C ASN A 34 2.64 14.78 -28.30
N LYS A 35 3.56 14.33 -29.18
CA LYS A 35 4.56 13.29 -28.82
C LYS A 35 5.42 13.68 -27.63
N ASP A 36 5.66 14.99 -27.48
CA ASP A 36 6.51 15.58 -26.43
C ASP A 36 5.71 16.10 -25.24
N ILE A 37 4.53 15.52 -24.99
CA ILE A 37 3.71 15.91 -23.84
C ILE A 37 4.46 15.68 -22.53
N LYS A 38 4.49 16.71 -21.67
CA LYS A 38 5.01 16.61 -20.32
C LYS A 38 3.95 16.03 -19.39
N VAL A 39 4.30 15.01 -18.62
CA VAL A 39 3.40 14.37 -17.65
C VAL A 39 3.90 14.63 -16.24
N LEU A 40 3.04 15.14 -15.36
CA LEU A 40 3.32 15.38 -13.94
C LEU A 40 2.20 14.74 -13.08
N PRO A 41 2.55 13.89 -12.09
CA PRO A 41 3.88 13.37 -11.81
C PRO A 41 4.41 12.50 -12.96
N GLN A 42 5.73 12.40 -13.09
CA GLN A 42 6.35 11.59 -14.16
C GLN A 42 6.23 10.09 -13.90
N GLY A 43 5.89 9.69 -12.67
CA GLY A 43 5.79 8.30 -12.27
C GLY A 43 5.31 8.16 -10.83
N GLY A 44 5.38 6.93 -10.34
CA GLY A 44 5.06 6.59 -8.96
C GLY A 44 5.90 5.43 -8.48
N THR A 45 6.12 5.32 -7.18
CA THR A 45 6.82 4.21 -6.53
C THR A 45 5.96 3.67 -5.42
N LEU A 46 5.60 2.40 -5.52
CA LEU A 46 4.96 1.66 -4.44
C LEU A 46 6.03 1.24 -3.44
N ARG A 47 5.88 1.68 -2.18
CA ARG A 47 6.81 1.33 -1.10
C ARG A 47 6.10 0.49 -0.05
N ALA A 48 6.89 -0.25 0.73
CA ALA A 48 6.43 -0.92 1.92
C ALA A 48 7.40 -0.77 3.08
N MET A 49 6.87 -0.98 4.28
CA MET A 49 7.60 -1.05 5.53
C MET A 49 6.91 -2.04 6.44
N ALA A 50 7.66 -3.02 6.96
CA ALA A 50 7.13 -3.88 8.02
C ALA A 50 7.10 -3.10 9.33
N VAL A 51 5.99 -3.21 10.06
CA VAL A 51 5.74 -2.45 11.28
C VAL A 51 5.18 -3.33 12.39
N GLU A 52 5.50 -2.97 13.62
CA GLU A 52 4.87 -3.49 14.83
C GLU A 52 3.84 -2.46 15.29
N PHE A 53 2.56 -2.73 15.04
CA PHE A 53 1.46 -1.92 15.57
C PHE A 53 1.26 -2.21 17.05
N LYS A 54 0.98 -1.17 17.84
CA LYS A 54 0.66 -1.33 19.26
C LYS A 54 -0.66 -2.08 19.46
N ASP A 55 -1.72 -1.62 18.79
CA ASP A 55 -3.09 -2.08 19.03
C ASP A 55 -3.83 -2.53 17.77
N LEU A 56 -3.48 -2.04 16.58
CA LEU A 56 -4.22 -2.31 15.33
C LEU A 56 -4.34 -3.81 14.98
N TRP A 57 -3.32 -4.60 15.31
CA TRP A 57 -3.34 -6.05 15.08
C TRP A 57 -4.46 -6.77 15.84
N LYS A 58 -4.98 -6.18 16.93
CA LYS A 58 -6.02 -6.78 17.78
C LYS A 58 -7.35 -6.93 17.05
N TYR A 59 -7.63 -6.13 16.01
CA TYR A 59 -8.84 -6.29 15.19
C TYR A 59 -8.90 -7.64 14.46
N HIS A 60 -7.75 -8.27 14.22
CA HIS A 60 -7.68 -9.57 13.55
C HIS A 60 -7.22 -10.70 14.47
N ALA A 61 -6.86 -10.41 15.71
CA ALA A 61 -6.44 -11.43 16.66
C ALA A 61 -7.64 -12.27 17.11
N PRO A 62 -7.49 -13.59 17.25
CA PRO A 62 -8.51 -14.41 17.88
C PRO A 62 -8.71 -13.96 19.34
N VAL A 63 -9.97 -13.96 19.77
CA VAL A 63 -10.40 -13.48 21.09
C VAL A 63 -10.21 -14.57 22.15
N GLY A 64 -10.49 -15.83 21.81
CA GLY A 64 -10.28 -16.99 22.67
C GLY A 64 -11.27 -17.06 23.83
N VAL A 65 -10.78 -16.90 25.06
CA VAL A 65 -11.58 -16.94 26.30
C VAL A 65 -11.58 -15.55 26.93
N VAL A 66 -12.76 -15.01 27.20
CA VAL A 66 -12.94 -13.68 27.80
C VAL A 66 -13.89 -13.76 28.97
N GLU A 67 -13.46 -13.24 30.13
CA GLU A 67 -14.26 -13.26 31.38
C GLU A 67 -14.79 -14.66 31.75
N GLY A 68 -14.03 -15.71 31.42
CA GLY A 68 -14.40 -17.10 31.68
C GLY A 68 -15.35 -17.73 30.65
N PHE A 69 -15.74 -16.99 29.61
CA PHE A 69 -16.55 -17.49 28.50
C PHE A 69 -15.67 -17.84 27.30
N ASP A 70 -15.81 -19.06 26.79
CA ASP A 70 -15.13 -19.50 25.58
C ASP A 70 -15.89 -18.99 24.34
N VAL A 71 -15.25 -18.08 23.59
CA VAL A 71 -15.78 -17.51 22.34
C VAL A 71 -14.99 -17.98 21.11
N SER A 72 -14.14 -19.01 21.25
CA SER A 72 -13.33 -19.56 20.15
C SER A 72 -14.14 -19.98 18.92
N HIS A 73 -15.38 -20.43 19.10
CA HIS A 73 -16.29 -20.75 18.01
C HIS A 73 -16.56 -19.55 17.10
N PHE A 74 -16.64 -18.34 17.67
CA PHE A 74 -16.79 -17.10 16.91
C PHE A 74 -15.49 -16.78 16.14
N ASP A 75 -14.32 -16.97 16.77
CA ASP A 75 -13.03 -16.78 16.09
C ASP A 75 -12.92 -17.67 14.85
N HIS A 76 -13.33 -18.94 14.95
CA HIS A 76 -13.34 -19.87 13.82
C HIS A 76 -14.25 -19.40 12.68
N LEU A 77 -15.43 -18.85 12.99
CA LEU A 77 -16.35 -18.31 11.98
C LEU A 77 -15.78 -17.09 11.26
N ILE A 78 -15.18 -16.16 12.01
CA ILE A 78 -14.55 -14.96 11.43
C ILE A 78 -13.34 -15.35 10.58
N GLN A 79 -12.48 -16.24 11.08
CA GLN A 79 -11.32 -16.70 10.33
C GLN A 79 -11.73 -17.43 9.05
N GLY A 80 -12.72 -18.32 9.13
CA GLY A 80 -13.25 -19.03 7.96
C GLY A 80 -13.86 -18.08 6.92
N SER A 81 -14.55 -17.03 7.36
CA SER A 81 -15.13 -16.01 6.47
C SER A 81 -14.04 -15.18 5.78
N LYS A 82 -13.00 -14.77 6.51
CA LYS A 82 -11.84 -14.07 5.95
C LYS A 82 -11.17 -14.90 4.86
N SER A 83 -10.86 -16.17 5.17
CA SER A 83 -10.25 -17.09 4.20
C SER A 83 -11.15 -17.36 2.99
N ALA A 84 -12.48 -17.46 3.16
CA ALA A 84 -13.41 -17.64 2.04
C ALA A 84 -13.43 -16.43 1.10
N ASN A 85 -13.42 -15.21 1.64
CA ASN A 85 -13.38 -13.98 0.84
C ASN A 85 -12.06 -13.87 0.05
N GLU A 86 -10.92 -14.19 0.70
CA GLU A 86 -9.60 -14.20 0.06
C GLU A 86 -9.53 -15.18 -1.12
N MET A 87 -10.22 -16.32 -1.03
CA MET A 87 -10.29 -17.32 -2.11
C MET A 87 -11.16 -16.85 -3.30
N MET A 88 -12.19 -16.03 -3.04
CA MET A 88 -13.10 -15.52 -4.07
C MET A 88 -12.45 -14.42 -4.93
N ASP A 89 -11.53 -13.65 -4.36
CA ASP A 89 -10.79 -12.58 -5.06
C ASP A 89 -9.66 -13.11 -5.98
N GLY A 90 -9.58 -14.43 -6.21
CA GLY A 90 -8.83 -15.02 -7.32
C GLY A 90 -7.31 -15.16 -7.11
N HIS A 91 -6.82 -14.95 -5.89
CA HIS A 91 -5.40 -15.03 -5.56
C HIS A 91 -5.14 -16.22 -4.62
N HIS A 92 -4.65 -17.33 -5.17
CA HIS A 92 -4.67 -18.65 -4.54
C HIS A 92 -3.42 -19.01 -3.70
N ASP A 93 -2.61 -18.04 -3.25
CA ASP A 93 -1.47 -18.37 -2.39
C ASP A 93 -1.10 -17.13 -1.55
N ASN A 94 -1.40 -17.16 -0.25
CA ASN A 94 -1.03 -16.14 0.73
C ASN A 94 -1.60 -14.71 0.55
N CYS A 95 -2.90 -14.58 0.33
CA CYS A 95 -3.56 -13.29 0.41
C CYS A 95 -3.73 -12.85 1.88
N ILE A 96 -3.23 -11.65 2.19
CA ILE A 96 -3.56 -10.93 3.42
C ILE A 96 -4.76 -10.05 3.07
N ALA A 97 -5.85 -10.13 3.83
CA ALA A 97 -6.91 -9.13 3.77
C ALA A 97 -6.31 -7.72 3.96
N LEU A 98 -6.17 -6.98 2.85
CA LEU A 98 -5.71 -5.60 2.86
C LEU A 98 -6.91 -4.74 3.30
N GLU A 99 -6.75 -4.02 4.39
CA GLU A 99 -7.75 -3.08 4.87
C GLU A 99 -7.16 -1.67 4.89
N PRO A 100 -7.87 -0.66 4.35
CA PRO A 100 -7.41 0.71 4.40
C PRO A 100 -7.56 1.23 5.83
N HIS A 101 -6.43 1.57 6.46
CA HIS A 101 -6.39 2.14 7.81
C HIS A 101 -5.69 3.49 7.80
N HIS A 102 -6.20 4.43 8.61
CA HIS A 102 -5.56 5.71 8.89
C HIS A 102 -4.39 5.51 9.85
N VAL A 103 -3.23 5.08 9.33
CA VAL A 103 -2.06 4.69 10.13
C VAL A 103 -1.52 5.78 11.07
N TRP A 104 -1.89 7.05 10.88
CA TRP A 104 -1.53 8.14 11.79
C TRP A 104 -2.23 8.05 13.14
N GLU A 105 -3.40 7.40 13.21
CA GLU A 105 -4.16 7.17 14.45
C GLU A 105 -3.61 5.99 15.26
N TYR A 106 -2.77 5.15 14.64
CA TYR A 106 -2.30 3.89 15.23
C TYR A 106 -0.78 3.91 15.44
N PRO A 107 -0.30 4.11 16.69
CA PRO A 107 1.12 4.05 17.00
C PRO A 107 1.76 2.74 16.54
N CYS A 108 2.86 2.85 15.81
CA CYS A 108 3.63 1.71 15.32
C CYS A 108 5.14 1.98 15.36
N LYS A 109 5.92 0.90 15.34
CA LYS A 109 7.38 0.95 15.27
C LYS A 109 7.87 0.27 13.99
N PRO A 110 8.80 0.89 13.24
CA PRO A 110 9.38 0.25 12.07
C PRO A 110 10.19 -1.00 12.46
N LEU A 111 10.00 -2.07 11.70
CA LEU A 111 10.77 -3.31 11.75
C LEU A 111 11.83 -3.35 10.65
N THR A 112 11.55 -2.71 9.52
CA THR A 112 12.45 -2.57 8.38
C THR A 112 12.66 -1.10 8.06
N GLN A 113 13.71 -0.81 7.29
CA GLN A 113 13.72 0.44 6.53
C GLN A 113 12.61 0.39 5.46
N PRO A 114 12.08 1.54 4.99
CA PRO A 114 11.19 1.55 3.85
C PRO A 114 11.91 0.97 2.63
N PHE A 115 11.21 0.18 1.83
CA PHE A 115 11.73 -0.42 0.62
C PHE A 115 10.75 -0.28 -0.54
N ASP A 116 11.29 -0.14 -1.74
CA ASP A 116 10.48 -0.07 -2.97
C ASP A 116 10.05 -1.49 -3.38
N ILE A 117 8.76 -1.63 -3.73
CA ILE A 117 8.14 -2.83 -4.29
C ILE A 117 8.05 -2.73 -5.82
N ALA A 118 7.61 -1.57 -6.32
CA ALA A 118 7.38 -1.36 -7.76
C ALA A 118 7.57 0.10 -8.15
N HIS A 119 8.06 0.32 -9.36
CA HIS A 119 8.22 1.64 -9.98
C HIS A 119 7.35 1.72 -11.24
N PHE A 120 6.69 2.86 -11.42
CA PHE A 120 5.81 3.13 -12.55
C PHE A 120 6.29 4.39 -13.25
N ASP A 121 6.46 4.33 -14.57
CA ASP A 121 6.82 5.47 -15.40
C ASP A 121 5.60 5.91 -16.21
N PHE A 122 4.95 6.99 -15.79
CA PHE A 122 3.75 7.52 -16.44
C PHE A 122 4.04 8.18 -17.79
N ARG A 123 5.33 8.38 -18.12
CA ARG A 123 5.79 8.83 -19.44
C ARG A 123 5.92 7.69 -20.43
N GLN A 124 5.68 6.45 -20.02
CA GLN A 124 5.59 5.29 -20.89
C GLN A 124 4.15 4.78 -20.92
N PRO A 125 3.72 4.09 -22.00
CA PRO A 125 2.44 3.38 -21.98
C PRO A 125 2.47 2.27 -20.92
N ILE A 126 1.28 1.91 -20.42
CA ILE A 126 1.13 0.74 -19.55
C ILE A 126 1.59 -0.52 -20.29
N PRO A 127 2.47 -1.36 -19.69
CA PRO A 127 2.82 -2.66 -20.24
C PRO A 127 1.61 -3.58 -20.41
N GLU A 128 1.59 -4.40 -21.46
CA GLU A 128 0.53 -5.39 -21.66
C GLU A 128 0.64 -6.57 -20.67
N GLU A 129 1.86 -6.84 -20.21
CA GLU A 129 2.15 -7.91 -19.26
C GLU A 129 1.90 -7.48 -17.81
N LYS A 130 1.48 -8.44 -16.98
CA LYS A 130 1.30 -8.22 -15.54
C LYS A 130 2.64 -7.99 -14.86
N ILE A 131 2.73 -6.91 -14.09
CA ILE A 131 3.92 -6.61 -13.26
C ILE A 131 3.82 -7.42 -11.96
N ARG A 132 4.81 -8.26 -11.69
CA ARG A 132 4.97 -8.99 -10.43
C ARG A 132 6.36 -8.76 -9.88
N ASN A 133 6.44 -8.28 -8.64
CA ASN A 133 7.70 -8.05 -7.94
C ASN A 133 7.66 -8.76 -6.59
N GLU A 134 8.80 -9.31 -6.18
CA GLU A 134 8.99 -9.97 -4.89
C GLU A 134 10.30 -9.49 -4.27
N LYS A 135 10.31 -9.38 -2.95
CA LYS A 135 11.49 -8.93 -2.21
C LYS A 135 11.54 -9.57 -0.84
N LEU A 136 12.68 -10.18 -0.51
CA LEU A 136 13.01 -10.61 0.84
C LEU A 136 13.68 -9.45 1.56
N VAL A 137 13.24 -9.17 2.78
CA VAL A 137 13.72 -8.03 3.59
C VAL A 137 13.95 -8.50 5.01
N ASP A 138 15.17 -8.30 5.51
CA ASP A 138 15.52 -8.63 6.88
C ASP A 138 15.03 -7.57 7.86
N PHE A 139 14.59 -8.02 9.04
CA PHE A 139 14.26 -7.12 10.12
C PHE A 139 15.53 -6.48 10.69
N THR A 140 15.44 -5.18 10.94
CA THR A 140 16.54 -4.39 11.52
C THR A 140 16.69 -4.58 13.02
N SER A 141 15.86 -5.39 13.67
CA SER A 141 15.85 -5.54 15.12
C SER A 141 15.63 -7.00 15.56
N PRO A 142 16.33 -7.47 16.61
CA PRO A 142 16.43 -8.90 16.96
C PRO A 142 15.25 -9.49 17.75
N ARG A 143 14.31 -8.68 18.27
CA ARG A 143 13.13 -9.14 19.02
C ARG A 143 11.92 -8.30 18.65
N LYS A 144 11.11 -8.71 17.66
CA LYS A 144 9.87 -8.00 17.34
C LYS A 144 8.85 -8.95 16.74
N GLU A 145 7.60 -8.74 17.11
CA GLU A 145 6.45 -9.43 16.50
C GLU A 145 6.03 -8.66 15.26
N PHE A 146 6.05 -9.34 14.12
CA PHE A 146 5.51 -8.80 12.88
C PHE A 146 3.99 -8.69 12.99
N ARG A 147 3.48 -7.46 12.95
CA ARG A 147 2.06 -7.16 13.22
C ARG A 147 1.40 -6.35 12.10
N GLY A 148 2.08 -6.17 10.96
CA GLY A 148 1.52 -5.56 9.75
C GLY A 148 2.57 -4.99 8.79
N VAL A 149 2.08 -4.56 7.61
CA VAL A 149 2.85 -3.83 6.59
C VAL A 149 2.14 -2.52 6.29
N ALA A 150 2.87 -1.40 6.32
CA ALA A 150 2.40 -0.13 5.80
C ALA A 150 2.87 0.03 4.34
N VAL A 151 1.95 0.37 3.44
CA VAL A 151 2.21 0.40 1.98
C VAL A 151 1.89 1.79 1.37
N PRO A 152 2.76 2.79 1.54
CA PRO A 152 2.56 4.11 0.92
C PRO A 152 2.98 4.13 -0.56
N VAL A 153 2.46 5.13 -1.29
CA VAL A 153 2.91 5.48 -2.64
C VAL A 153 3.65 6.82 -2.60
N VAL A 154 4.75 6.89 -3.35
CA VAL A 154 5.56 8.09 -3.49
C VAL A 154 5.54 8.52 -4.95
N MET A 155 5.24 9.78 -5.21
CA MET A 155 5.19 10.33 -6.56
C MET A 155 6.16 11.50 -6.67
N PRO A 156 7.21 11.40 -7.50
CA PRO A 156 8.13 12.51 -7.72
C PRO A 156 7.44 13.64 -8.48
N ASP A 157 7.77 14.88 -8.10
CA ASP A 157 7.33 16.11 -8.77
C ASP A 157 8.54 17.03 -9.06
N ASP A 158 8.38 18.02 -9.94
CA ASP A 158 9.43 18.95 -10.35
C ASP A 158 9.83 19.87 -9.19
N GLY A 159 10.69 19.37 -8.31
CA GLY A 159 11.18 20.07 -7.11
C GLY A 159 11.03 19.29 -5.80
N GLY A 160 10.48 18.08 -5.83
CA GLY A 160 10.26 17.27 -4.61
C GLY A 160 9.61 15.92 -4.85
N ALA A 161 8.92 15.42 -3.83
CA ALA A 161 8.10 14.21 -3.93
C ALA A 161 6.88 14.32 -3.02
N VAL A 162 5.73 13.88 -3.53
CA VAL A 162 4.48 13.74 -2.78
C VAL A 162 4.42 12.33 -2.20
N TYR A 163 4.08 12.24 -0.91
CA TYR A 163 3.95 10.98 -0.19
C TYR A 163 2.49 10.80 0.25
N THR A 164 1.90 9.65 -0.05
CA THR A 164 0.54 9.30 0.42
C THR A 164 0.52 8.72 1.84
N GLY A 165 1.69 8.62 2.47
CA GLY A 165 1.87 8.19 3.85
C GLY A 165 2.99 8.97 4.53
N ARG A 166 3.47 8.49 5.68
CA ARG A 166 4.50 9.18 6.46
C ARG A 166 5.74 9.43 5.59
N SER A 167 6.10 10.69 5.39
CA SER A 167 7.38 11.06 4.79
C SER A 167 8.47 10.64 5.77
N GLY A 168 9.52 9.96 5.31
CA GLY A 168 10.62 9.47 6.14
C GLY A 168 11.44 10.58 6.84
N ALA A 169 10.99 11.83 6.79
CA ALA A 169 11.58 12.97 7.46
C ALA A 169 10.86 13.27 8.78
N SER A 170 11.04 12.42 9.79
CA SER A 170 11.02 12.92 11.17
C SER A 170 12.45 13.15 11.61
N SER A 171 12.88 14.40 11.49
CA SER A 171 13.95 14.95 12.33
C SER A 171 13.64 14.64 13.79
N ASN A 172 14.66 14.23 14.53
CA ASN A 172 14.64 14.09 15.98
C ASN A 172 13.86 15.25 16.65
N ALA A 173 12.83 14.88 17.38
CA ALA A 173 12.33 15.59 18.55
C ALA A 173 12.07 14.45 19.54
N GLY A 174 12.88 14.25 20.59
CA GLY A 174 13.18 15.20 21.65
C GLY A 174 12.67 14.54 22.91
#